data_AF-A0A7X8J8L8-F1
#
_entry.id   AF-A0A7X8J8L8-F1
#
_cell.length_a   1.000
_cell.length_b   1.000
_cell.length_c   1.000
_cell.angle_alpha   90.00
_cell.angle_beta   90.00
_cell.angle_gamma   90.00
#
_symmetry.space_group_name_H-M   'P 1'
#
loop_
_entity.id
_entity.type
_entity.pdbx_description
1 polymer ?
#
loop_
_entity_poly.entity_id
_entity_poly.type
_entity_poly.pdbx_seq_one_letter_code
_entity_poly.pdbx_strand_id
1 'polypeptide(L)'
;MFFEAQIRPHIYAYTEPQFEKAPWTGARSGKGIIKVGYTTKDVKERIDEQFPVKGPHGKSYTILLDEFAIRDDGTLFMDHDVHKALKAMKVTRLEGEWFECTVEEVQAAILAVKRRKPNPEKKRNTFKMRPEQERAVALTEEYFKKNAYQNSGKTPHFLWNAKMRFGKTFTSYQLAKKMGWKKILVLTFKPAVQSEWKKDLMGHIDFEGWQFVSKDTELQFADRDPNRPCV
;
A
#
# COMPACT_ATOMS: atom_id res chain seq x y z
N MET A 1 40.90 14.12 1.70
CA MET A 1 39.98 13.00 2.01
C MET A 1 38.89 13.06 0.95
N PHE A 2 39.00 12.21 -0.08
CA PHE A 2 38.04 12.17 -1.18
C PHE A 2 36.70 11.70 -0.61
N PHE A 3 35.62 12.46 -0.83
CA PHE A 3 34.28 11.92 -0.66
C PHE A 3 34.12 10.82 -1.70
N GLU A 4 34.18 9.56 -1.27
CA GLU A 4 33.68 8.46 -2.10
C GLU A 4 32.28 8.84 -2.56
N ALA A 5 32.04 8.78 -3.88
CA ALA A 5 30.72 9.03 -4.44
C ALA A 5 29.73 8.15 -3.70
N GLN A 6 28.85 8.77 -2.92
CA GLN A 6 27.91 8.07 -2.06
C GLN A 6 27.07 7.14 -2.94
N ILE A 7 27.30 5.83 -2.85
CA ILE A 7 26.50 4.83 -3.56
C ILE A 7 25.07 5.01 -3.05
N ARG A 8 24.18 5.48 -3.93
CA ARG A 8 22.77 5.65 -3.63
C ARG A 8 22.02 4.57 -4.41
N PRO A 9 21.80 3.38 -3.84
CA PRO A 9 21.07 2.32 -4.52
C PRO A 9 19.58 2.68 -4.51
N HIS A 10 19.02 2.93 -5.69
CA HIS A 10 17.63 3.31 -5.85
C HIS A 10 16.93 2.44 -6.89
N ILE A 11 15.68 2.11 -6.60
CA ILE A 11 14.71 1.70 -7.62
C ILE A 11 14.02 2.95 -8.10
N TYR A 12 14.00 3.13 -9.42
CA TYR A 12 13.25 4.20 -10.05
C TYR A 12 12.17 3.62 -10.96
N ALA A 13 11.12 4.39 -11.14
CA ALA A 13 10.11 4.11 -12.14
C ALA A 13 9.76 5.37 -12.93
N TYR A 14 9.62 5.24 -14.24
CA TYR A 14 9.19 6.33 -15.11
C TYR A 14 8.24 5.84 -16.19
N THR A 15 7.51 6.77 -16.79
CA THR A 15 6.70 6.54 -17.99
C THR A 15 7.04 7.57 -19.06
N GLU A 16 6.77 7.22 -20.32
CA GLU A 16 6.88 8.15 -21.45
C GLU A 16 5.49 8.68 -21.82
N PRO A 17 5.38 9.87 -22.44
CA PRO A 17 4.09 10.46 -22.79
C PRO A 17 3.16 9.54 -23.59
N GLN A 18 3.69 8.75 -24.55
CA GLN A 18 2.85 7.81 -25.30
C GLN A 18 2.32 6.62 -24.48
N PHE A 19 2.94 6.33 -23.34
CA PHE A 19 2.66 5.17 -22.50
C PHE A 19 1.79 5.49 -21.29
N GLU A 20 1.69 6.76 -20.88
CA GLU A 20 0.95 7.18 -19.69
C GLU A 20 -0.53 6.74 -19.71
N LYS A 21 -1.16 6.78 -20.89
CA LYS A 21 -2.57 6.43 -21.09
C LYS A 21 -2.77 5.20 -21.98
N ALA A 22 -1.69 4.50 -22.34
CA ALA A 22 -1.77 3.31 -23.17
C ALA A 22 -2.64 2.25 -22.48
N PRO A 23 -3.70 1.75 -23.11
CA PRO A 23 -4.52 0.68 -22.54
C PRO A 23 -3.69 -0.59 -22.43
N TRP A 24 -3.90 -1.34 -21.35
CA TRP A 24 -3.26 -2.64 -21.18
C TRP A 24 -3.83 -3.64 -22.18
N THR A 25 -2.93 -4.47 -22.72
CA THR A 25 -3.21 -5.51 -23.71
C THR A 25 -3.11 -6.92 -23.13
N GLY A 26 -2.53 -7.06 -21.92
CA GLY A 26 -2.46 -8.32 -21.19
C GLY A 26 -3.79 -8.77 -20.58
N ALA A 27 -3.72 -9.74 -19.68
CA ALA A 27 -4.89 -10.40 -19.08
C ALA A 27 -5.72 -9.52 -18.11
N ARG A 28 -5.35 -8.23 -17.94
CA ARG A 28 -5.94 -7.32 -16.96
C ARG A 28 -6.41 -6.05 -17.67
N SER A 29 -7.52 -5.49 -17.22
CA SER A 29 -7.96 -4.17 -17.66
C SER A 29 -7.24 -3.08 -16.88
N GLY A 30 -6.75 -2.07 -17.59
CA GLY A 30 -6.07 -0.92 -17.00
C GLY A 30 -5.39 -0.07 -18.07
N LYS A 31 -4.59 0.89 -17.63
CA LYS A 31 -3.81 1.76 -18.51
C LYS A 31 -2.52 2.21 -17.85
N GLY A 32 -1.55 2.62 -18.65
CA GLY A 32 -0.25 3.09 -18.20
C GLY A 32 0.82 2.02 -18.34
N ILE A 33 1.93 2.35 -18.99
CA ILE A 33 3.10 1.47 -19.08
C ILE A 33 4.26 2.15 -18.35
N ILE A 34 4.87 1.43 -17.41
CA ILE A 34 5.90 1.95 -16.52
C ILE A 34 7.17 1.11 -16.68
N LYS A 35 8.31 1.78 -16.83
CA LYS A 35 9.63 1.17 -16.74
C LYS A 35 10.10 1.17 -15.29
N VAL A 36 10.63 0.05 -14.82
CA VAL A 36 11.16 -0.09 -13.45
C VAL A 36 12.62 -0.52 -13.51
N GLY A 37 13.53 0.33 -13.05
CA GLY A 37 14.97 0.07 -13.13
C GLY A 37 15.71 0.35 -11.83
N TYR A 38 16.99 -0.03 -11.80
CA TYR A 38 17.90 0.21 -10.69
C TYR A 38 19.04 1.17 -11.06
N THR A 39 19.49 1.98 -10.10
CA THR A 39 20.66 2.85 -10.26
C THR A 39 21.42 3.03 -8.95
N THR A 40 22.71 3.30 -9.04
CA THR A 40 23.54 3.79 -7.92
C THR A 40 23.88 5.29 -8.03
N LYS A 41 23.54 5.90 -9.17
CA LYS A 41 23.70 7.33 -9.49
C LYS A 41 22.40 8.09 -9.21
N ASP A 42 22.39 9.40 -9.44
CA ASP A 42 21.16 10.17 -9.48
C ASP A 42 20.16 9.58 -10.50
N VAL A 43 18.89 9.46 -10.10
CA VAL A 43 17.84 8.84 -10.91
C VAL A 43 17.59 9.62 -12.19
N LYS A 44 17.59 10.96 -12.12
CA LYS A 44 17.34 11.79 -13.29
C LYS A 44 18.49 11.67 -14.28
N GLU A 45 19.73 11.72 -13.80
CA GLU A 45 20.91 11.50 -14.66
C GLU A 45 20.86 10.13 -15.35
N ARG A 46 20.49 9.07 -14.62
CA ARG A 46 20.38 7.72 -15.18
C ARG A 46 19.30 7.60 -16.25
N ILE A 47 18.18 8.32 -16.10
CA ILE A 47 17.12 8.31 -17.11
C ILE A 47 17.55 9.17 -18.31
N ASP A 48 18.17 10.32 -18.09
CA ASP A 48 18.68 11.19 -19.16
C ASP A 48 19.72 10.47 -20.06
N GLU A 49 20.56 9.60 -19.51
CA GLU A 49 21.47 8.71 -20.29
C GLU A 49 20.73 7.83 -21.31
N GLN A 50 19.45 7.51 -21.08
CA GLN A 50 18.62 6.68 -21.96
C GLN A 50 17.91 7.51 -23.05
N PHE A 51 17.93 8.84 -22.93
CA PHE A 51 17.33 9.78 -23.89
C PHE A 51 18.40 10.75 -24.44
N PRO A 52 19.35 10.28 -25.28
CA PRO A 52 20.45 11.11 -25.78
C PRO A 52 19.99 12.27 -26.67
N VAL A 53 18.79 12.16 -27.28
CA VAL A 53 18.24 13.18 -28.20
C VAL A 53 17.14 13.98 -27.48
N LYS A 54 17.37 15.29 -27.31
CA LYS A 54 16.34 16.21 -26.80
C LYS A 54 15.36 16.53 -27.93
N GLY A 55 14.13 16.05 -27.78
CA GLY A 55 13.06 16.37 -28.72
C GLY A 55 12.60 17.83 -28.62
N PRO A 56 12.03 18.41 -29.70
CA PRO A 56 11.53 19.79 -29.71
C PRO A 56 10.30 20.01 -28.81
N HIS A 57 9.66 18.96 -28.29
CA HIS A 57 8.36 19.02 -27.60
C HIS A 57 8.38 18.76 -26.08
N GLY A 58 9.53 18.93 -25.42
CA GLY A 58 9.60 18.90 -23.94
C GLY A 58 10.21 17.61 -23.36
N LYS A 59 9.88 17.31 -22.10
CA LYS A 59 10.46 16.16 -21.35
C LYS A 59 10.02 14.84 -21.98
N SER A 60 10.98 14.00 -22.34
CA SER A 60 10.76 12.67 -22.94
C SER A 60 10.14 11.66 -21.96
N TYR A 61 10.09 11.98 -20.66
CA TYR A 61 9.61 11.08 -19.61
C TYR A 61 9.07 11.84 -18.38
N THR A 62 8.32 11.10 -17.55
CA THR A 62 7.88 11.51 -16.22
C THR A 62 8.37 10.49 -15.19
N ILE A 63 9.17 10.94 -14.21
CA ILE A 63 9.56 10.11 -13.06
C ILE A 63 8.34 9.94 -12.16
N LEU A 64 8.00 8.69 -11.89
CA LEU A 64 6.83 8.31 -11.09
C LEU A 64 7.22 7.85 -9.69
N LEU A 65 8.43 7.28 -9.55
CA LEU A 65 8.92 6.73 -8.30
C LEU A 65 10.44 6.82 -8.24
N ASP A 66 10.93 7.11 -7.03
CA ASP A 66 12.33 7.08 -6.66
C ASP A 66 12.42 6.62 -5.18
N GLU A 67 12.87 5.39 -4.94
CA GLU A 67 12.97 4.82 -3.60
C GLU A 67 14.30 4.10 -3.37
N PHE A 68 14.83 4.22 -2.15
CA PHE A 68 16.00 3.45 -1.73
C PHE A 68 15.78 1.94 -1.86
N ALA A 69 16.76 1.28 -2.48
CA ALA A 69 16.79 -0.15 -2.69
C ALA A 69 17.45 -0.89 -1.50
N ILE A 70 16.93 -0.63 -0.30
CA ILE A 70 17.38 -1.21 0.98
C ILE A 70 16.21 -1.97 1.62
N ARG A 71 16.44 -3.23 1.99
CA ARG A 71 15.47 -4.08 2.69
C ARG A 71 15.39 -3.73 4.18
N ASP A 72 14.36 -4.24 4.87
CA ASP A 72 14.15 -3.99 6.30
C ASP A 72 15.31 -4.55 7.16
N ASP A 73 16.04 -5.55 6.66
CA ASP A 73 17.24 -6.12 7.30
C ASP A 73 18.55 -5.37 6.95
N GLY A 74 18.45 -4.24 6.25
CA GLY A 74 19.59 -3.42 5.83
C GLY A 74 20.31 -3.90 4.57
N THR A 75 19.95 -5.07 4.01
CA THR A 75 20.57 -5.56 2.76
C THR A 75 20.08 -4.81 1.53
N LEU A 76 20.94 -4.68 0.52
CA LEU A 76 20.58 -4.04 -0.75
C LEU A 76 19.80 -4.99 -1.67
N PHE A 77 18.91 -4.46 -2.49
CA PHE A 77 18.21 -5.18 -3.54
C PHE A 77 18.29 -4.44 -4.88
N MET A 78 17.94 -5.14 -5.96
CA MET A 78 17.96 -4.59 -7.32
C MET A 78 16.59 -4.71 -7.98
N ASP A 79 16.46 -4.13 -9.17
CA ASP A 79 15.22 -4.13 -9.96
C ASP A 79 14.73 -5.54 -10.33
N HIS A 80 15.63 -6.51 -10.57
CA HIS A 80 15.22 -7.89 -10.84
C HIS A 80 14.39 -8.51 -9.70
N ASP A 81 14.67 -8.13 -8.44
CA ASP A 81 13.84 -8.55 -7.28
C ASP A 81 12.44 -7.95 -7.38
N VAL A 82 12.34 -6.68 -7.78
CA VAL A 82 11.07 -5.97 -7.97
C VAL A 82 10.29 -6.55 -9.16
N HIS A 83 10.96 -6.86 -10.28
CA HIS A 83 10.35 -7.51 -11.44
C HIS A 83 9.78 -8.88 -11.07
N LYS A 84 10.50 -9.65 -10.25
CA LYS A 84 10.02 -10.94 -9.74
C LYS A 84 8.79 -10.77 -8.85
N ALA A 85 8.78 -9.74 -7.99
CA ALA A 85 7.62 -9.42 -7.16
C ALA A 85 6.39 -8.98 -7.98
N LEU A 86 6.58 -8.11 -8.98
CA LEU A 86 5.53 -7.70 -9.93
C LEU A 86 4.94 -8.91 -10.66
N LYS A 87 5.78 -9.82 -11.14
CA LYS A 87 5.33 -11.06 -11.79
C LYS A 87 4.51 -11.93 -10.84
N ALA A 88 4.94 -12.08 -9.58
CA ALA A 88 4.18 -12.81 -8.56
C ALA A 88 2.81 -12.17 -8.24
N MET A 89 2.69 -10.84 -8.41
CA MET A 89 1.45 -10.07 -8.31
C MET A 89 0.60 -10.10 -9.59
N LYS A 90 0.94 -10.97 -10.55
CA LYS A 90 0.27 -11.12 -11.86
C LYS A 90 0.28 -9.83 -12.69
N VAL A 91 1.35 -9.05 -12.60
CA VAL A 91 1.57 -7.87 -13.46
C VAL A 91 2.16 -8.33 -14.80
N THR A 92 1.60 -7.86 -15.92
CA THR A 92 2.14 -8.16 -17.25
C THR A 92 3.46 -7.42 -17.46
N ARG A 93 4.50 -8.16 -17.82
CA ARG A 93 5.75 -7.62 -18.35
C ARG A 93 5.63 -7.59 -19.87
N LEU A 94 5.98 -6.47 -20.49
CA LEU A 94 6.09 -6.34 -21.94
C LEU A 94 7.49 -6.81 -22.35
N GLU A 95 8.33 -5.92 -22.87
CA GLU A 95 9.73 -6.18 -23.18
C GLU A 95 10.67 -5.44 -22.23
N GLY A 96 11.86 -6.01 -22.01
CA GLY A 96 12.87 -5.40 -21.15
C GLY A 96 12.32 -5.10 -19.75
N GLU A 97 12.41 -3.86 -19.30
CA GLU A 97 12.04 -3.42 -17.95
C GLU A 97 10.65 -2.76 -17.89
N TRP A 98 9.82 -2.95 -18.93
CA TRP A 98 8.52 -2.32 -19.07
C TRP A 98 7.36 -3.21 -18.59
N PHE A 99 6.43 -2.61 -17.85
CA PHE A 99 5.31 -3.30 -17.23
C PHE A 99 4.00 -2.55 -17.48
N GLU A 100 2.94 -3.31 -17.74
CA GLU A 100 1.55 -2.82 -17.70
C GLU A 100 1.12 -2.71 -16.23
N CYS A 101 1.52 -1.65 -15.55
CA CYS A 101 1.27 -1.50 -14.11
C CYS A 101 1.02 -0.06 -13.68
N THR A 102 0.46 0.10 -12.48
CA THR A 102 0.35 1.40 -11.82
C THR A 102 1.51 1.64 -10.86
N VAL A 103 1.75 2.90 -10.49
CA VAL A 103 2.78 3.26 -9.52
C VAL A 103 2.54 2.56 -8.17
N GLU A 104 1.28 2.39 -7.78
CA GLU A 104 0.89 1.69 -6.56
C GLU A 104 1.28 0.21 -6.61
N GLU A 105 1.22 -0.45 -7.77
CA GLU A 105 1.69 -1.82 -7.93
C GLU A 105 3.21 -1.91 -7.81
N VAL A 106 3.95 -0.92 -8.33
CA VAL A 106 5.41 -0.83 -8.16
C VAL A 106 5.78 -0.64 -6.68
N GLN A 107 5.10 0.27 -5.97
CA GLN A 107 5.28 0.48 -4.53
C GLN A 107 5.00 -0.80 -3.73
N ALA A 108 3.92 -1.51 -4.06
CA ALA A 108 3.57 -2.77 -3.40
C ALA A 108 4.59 -3.89 -3.68
N ALA A 109 5.17 -3.93 -4.89
CA ALA A 109 6.24 -4.86 -5.24
C ALA A 109 7.54 -4.52 -4.50
N ILE A 110 7.93 -3.25 -4.43
CA ILE A 110 9.06 -2.78 -3.64
C ILE A 110 8.88 -3.17 -2.17
N LEU A 111 7.68 -2.96 -1.62
CA LEU A 111 7.37 -3.33 -0.24
C LEU A 111 7.52 -4.85 -0.01
N ALA A 112 7.10 -5.67 -0.96
CA ALA A 112 7.27 -7.13 -0.88
C ALA A 112 8.75 -7.53 -0.82
N VAL A 113 9.60 -6.88 -1.63
CA VAL A 113 11.05 -7.10 -1.64
C VAL A 113 11.69 -6.61 -0.33
N LYS A 114 11.31 -5.41 0.14
CA LYS A 114 11.83 -4.83 1.39
C LYS A 114 11.58 -5.74 2.59
N ARG A 115 10.38 -6.30 2.68
CA ARG A 115 9.95 -7.21 3.76
C ARG A 115 10.38 -8.66 3.58
N ARG A 116 10.88 -9.04 2.39
CA ARG A 116 11.04 -10.44 1.94
C ARG A 116 9.79 -11.30 2.17
N LYS A 117 8.62 -10.72 1.92
CA LYS A 117 7.31 -11.37 2.10
C LYS A 117 6.45 -11.15 0.86
N PRO A 118 5.75 -12.18 0.35
CA PRO A 118 4.78 -12.00 -0.72
C PRO A 118 3.72 -10.97 -0.37
N ASN A 119 3.29 -10.18 -1.35
CA ASN A 119 2.27 -9.14 -1.19
C ASN A 119 1.15 -9.28 -2.25
N PRO A 120 0.41 -10.42 -2.27
CA PRO A 120 -0.59 -10.69 -3.30
C PRO A 120 -1.75 -9.68 -3.28
N GLU A 121 -2.06 -9.12 -2.10
CA GLU A 121 -3.10 -8.09 -1.91
C GLU A 121 -2.64 -6.68 -2.31
N LYS A 122 -1.38 -6.53 -2.75
CA LYS A 122 -0.80 -5.27 -3.21
C LYS A 122 -0.91 -4.14 -2.17
N LYS A 123 -0.76 -4.47 -0.88
CA LYS A 123 -0.69 -3.49 0.21
C LYS A 123 0.50 -2.57 0.00
N ARG A 124 0.41 -1.32 0.47
CA ARG A 124 1.52 -0.36 0.33
C ARG A 124 1.78 0.47 1.58
N ASN A 125 0.80 0.58 2.47
CA ASN A 125 0.93 1.39 3.67
C ASN A 125 1.54 0.56 4.81
N THR A 126 2.55 1.13 5.46
CA THR A 126 3.31 0.52 6.57
C THR A 126 3.44 1.42 7.80
N PHE A 127 2.77 2.57 7.79
CA PHE A 127 2.87 3.55 8.87
C PHE A 127 2.35 2.94 10.18
N LYS A 128 3.06 3.19 11.28
CA LYS A 128 2.67 2.70 12.60
C LYS A 128 1.66 3.65 13.25
N MET A 129 0.99 3.15 14.30
CA MET A 129 0.22 4.03 15.17
C MET A 129 1.13 5.10 15.77
N ARG A 130 0.62 6.33 15.86
CA ARG A 130 1.24 7.40 16.62
C ARG A 130 0.99 7.17 18.12
N PRO A 131 1.82 7.70 19.03
CA PRO A 131 1.66 7.48 20.46
C PRO A 131 0.26 7.81 21.01
N GLU A 132 -0.39 8.85 20.50
CA GLU A 132 -1.76 9.20 20.89
C GLU A 132 -2.81 8.17 20.43
N GLN A 133 -2.58 7.51 19.29
CA GLN A 133 -3.44 6.45 18.77
C GLN A 133 -3.25 5.17 19.58
N GLU A 134 -2.01 4.82 19.92
CA GLU A 134 -1.68 3.68 20.77
C GLU A 134 -2.35 3.81 22.16
N ARG A 135 -2.25 4.99 22.77
CA ARG A 135 -2.91 5.29 24.06
C ARG A 135 -4.43 5.17 23.96
N ALA A 136 -5.04 5.70 22.89
CA ALA A 136 -6.48 5.59 22.68
C ALA A 136 -6.93 4.13 22.54
N VAL A 137 -6.18 3.31 21.79
CA VAL A 137 -6.45 1.87 21.66
C VAL A 137 -6.30 1.15 22.99
N ALA A 138 -5.22 1.41 23.73
CA ALA A 138 -4.96 0.76 25.02
C ALA A 138 -6.05 1.08 26.06
N LEU A 139 -6.41 2.35 26.20
CA LEU A 139 -7.47 2.78 27.13
C LEU A 139 -8.83 2.14 26.77
N THR A 140 -9.13 2.08 25.48
CA THR A 140 -10.40 1.50 25.01
C THR A 140 -10.43 0.00 25.22
N GLU A 141 -9.34 -0.71 24.90
CA GLU A 141 -9.21 -2.14 25.15
C GLU A 141 -9.40 -2.47 26.63
N GLU A 142 -8.72 -1.76 27.53
CA GLU A 142 -8.84 -1.95 28.97
C GLU A 142 -10.29 -1.78 29.44
N TYR A 143 -10.94 -0.70 28.98
CA TYR A 143 -12.33 -0.44 29.31
C TYR A 143 -13.27 -1.56 28.82
N PHE A 144 -13.12 -2.00 27.57
CA PHE A 144 -13.96 -3.07 27.01
C PHE A 144 -13.74 -4.41 27.72
N LYS A 145 -12.50 -4.75 28.08
CA LYS A 145 -12.20 -5.97 28.83
C LYS A 145 -12.80 -5.93 30.23
N LYS A 146 -12.67 -4.80 30.94
CA LYS A 146 -13.22 -4.62 32.28
C LYS A 146 -14.75 -4.68 32.28
N ASN A 147 -15.38 -4.03 31.29
CA ASN A 147 -16.84 -3.90 31.18
C ASN A 147 -17.48 -4.89 30.20
N ALA A 148 -16.79 -6.00 29.89
CA ALA A 148 -17.32 -7.04 29.01
C ALA A 148 -18.73 -7.47 29.48
N TYR A 149 -19.59 -7.86 28.53
CA TYR A 149 -20.97 -8.25 28.85
C TYR A 149 -21.03 -9.33 29.93
N GLN A 150 -20.09 -10.28 29.90
CA GLN A 150 -19.97 -11.34 30.91
C GLN A 150 -19.75 -10.79 32.34
N ASN A 151 -19.13 -9.62 32.48
CA ASN A 151 -18.82 -9.01 33.77
C ASN A 151 -19.90 -8.03 34.23
N SER A 152 -20.51 -7.28 33.29
CA SER A 152 -21.38 -6.13 33.61
C SER A 152 -22.87 -6.36 33.30
N GLY A 153 -23.21 -7.42 32.54
CA GLY A 153 -24.55 -7.67 32.02
C GLY A 153 -25.03 -6.64 30.99
N LYS A 154 -24.15 -5.75 30.50
CA LYS A 154 -24.46 -4.68 29.54
C LYS A 154 -23.42 -4.62 28.43
N THR A 155 -23.84 -4.22 27.23
CA THR A 155 -22.91 -3.98 26.12
C THR A 155 -22.08 -2.72 26.43
N PRO A 156 -20.74 -2.80 26.44
CA PRO A 156 -19.89 -1.65 26.71
C PRO A 156 -19.95 -0.65 25.54
N HIS A 157 -20.03 0.64 25.89
CA HIS A 157 -19.95 1.75 24.94
C HIS A 157 -18.76 2.64 25.30
N PHE A 158 -18.04 3.12 24.28
CA PHE A 158 -16.91 4.03 24.44
C PHE A 158 -16.91 5.08 23.33
N LEU A 159 -16.65 6.32 23.69
CA LEU A 159 -16.65 7.45 22.77
C LEU A 159 -15.25 8.05 22.66
N TRP A 160 -14.72 8.14 21.44
CA TRP A 160 -13.51 8.91 21.15
C TRP A 160 -13.84 10.35 20.78
N ASN A 161 -13.51 11.29 21.66
CA ASN A 161 -13.46 12.70 21.30
C ASN A 161 -12.17 13.01 20.53
N ALA A 162 -12.17 12.67 19.24
CA ALA A 162 -10.97 12.74 18.40
C ALA A 162 -11.05 13.89 17.38
N LYS A 163 -10.03 14.76 17.41
CA LYS A 163 -9.85 15.86 16.44
C LYS A 163 -9.80 15.39 14.98
N MET A 164 -9.95 16.33 14.05
CA MET A 164 -9.69 16.08 12.63
C MET A 164 -8.25 15.58 12.42
N ARG A 165 -8.05 14.67 11.46
CA ARG A 165 -6.74 14.03 11.15
C ARG A 165 -6.12 13.20 12.29
N PHE A 166 -6.88 12.85 13.32
CA PHE A 166 -6.46 11.84 14.31
C PHE A 166 -6.23 10.45 13.69
N GLY A 167 -6.76 10.16 12.50
CA GLY A 167 -6.68 8.84 11.88
C GLY A 167 -7.67 7.85 12.48
N LYS A 168 -8.91 8.31 12.72
CA LYS A 168 -9.98 7.53 13.37
C LYS A 168 -10.16 6.14 12.75
N THR A 169 -10.21 6.06 11.42
CA THR A 169 -10.36 4.81 10.67
C THR A 169 -9.27 3.79 11.02
N PHE A 170 -7.99 4.16 10.79
CA PHE A 170 -6.86 3.31 11.12
C PHE A 170 -6.83 2.90 12.60
N THR A 171 -7.04 3.85 13.52
CA THR A 171 -7.06 3.56 14.96
C THR A 171 -8.19 2.59 15.34
N SER A 172 -9.37 2.71 14.72
CA SER A 172 -10.48 1.78 14.95
C SER A 172 -10.18 0.36 14.47
N TYR A 173 -9.53 0.21 13.31
CA TYR A 173 -9.09 -1.11 12.84
C TYR A 173 -7.99 -1.71 13.72
N GLN A 174 -7.07 -0.88 14.22
CA GLN A 174 -6.06 -1.34 15.18
C GLN A 174 -6.70 -1.82 16.50
N LEU A 175 -7.72 -1.10 17.00
CA LEU A 175 -8.50 -1.58 18.15
C LEU A 175 -9.17 -2.92 17.85
N ALA A 176 -9.86 -3.05 16.72
CA ALA A 176 -10.53 -4.29 16.33
C ALA A 176 -9.54 -5.46 16.20
N LYS A 177 -8.37 -5.22 15.60
CA LYS A 177 -7.27 -6.18 15.49
C LYS A 177 -6.77 -6.59 16.88
N LYS A 178 -6.52 -5.63 17.77
CA LYS A 178 -6.04 -5.88 19.13
C LYS A 178 -7.06 -6.67 19.98
N MET A 179 -8.35 -6.42 19.76
CA MET A 179 -9.45 -7.13 20.43
C MET A 179 -9.79 -8.48 19.79
N GLY A 180 -9.17 -8.84 18.66
CA GLY A 180 -9.46 -10.09 17.94
C GLY A 180 -10.87 -10.14 17.34
N TRP A 181 -11.47 -8.98 17.04
CA TRP A 181 -12.82 -8.93 16.48
C TRP A 181 -12.84 -9.38 15.02
N LYS A 182 -13.79 -10.28 14.68
CA LYS A 182 -13.95 -10.82 13.32
C LYS A 182 -15.10 -10.21 12.52
N LYS A 183 -16.07 -9.60 13.20
CA LYS A 183 -17.24 -8.98 12.58
C LYS A 183 -17.30 -7.53 13.07
N ILE A 184 -16.99 -6.59 12.19
CA ILE A 184 -17.02 -5.16 12.47
C ILE A 184 -18.11 -4.56 11.59
N LEU A 185 -19.00 -3.74 12.16
CA LEU A 185 -19.99 -2.98 11.39
C LEU A 185 -19.67 -1.49 11.53
N VAL A 186 -19.42 -0.84 10.41
CA VAL A 186 -19.15 0.61 10.36
C VAL A 186 -20.40 1.32 9.87
N LEU A 187 -20.95 2.20 10.71
CA LEU A 187 -22.09 3.04 10.36
C LEU A 187 -21.59 4.48 10.11
N THR A 188 -21.88 5.02 8.94
CA THR A 188 -21.54 6.41 8.57
C THR A 188 -22.70 7.04 7.80
N PHE A 189 -22.94 8.32 8.05
CA PHE A 189 -23.92 9.12 7.31
C PHE A 189 -23.30 9.81 6.07
N LYS A 190 -21.98 9.69 5.87
CA LYS A 190 -21.27 10.30 4.73
C LYS A 190 -20.84 9.21 3.73
N PRO A 191 -21.43 9.13 2.52
CA PRO A 191 -21.06 8.11 1.53
C PRO A 191 -19.56 8.08 1.20
N ALA A 192 -18.93 9.25 1.05
CA ALA A 192 -17.49 9.36 0.77
C ALA A 192 -16.58 8.78 1.87
N VAL A 193 -17.11 8.52 3.08
CA VAL A 193 -16.33 7.90 4.15
C VAL A 193 -16.16 6.40 3.90
N GLN A 194 -17.13 5.73 3.25
CA GLN A 194 -17.05 4.30 2.96
C GLN A 194 -15.81 3.95 2.12
N SER A 195 -15.50 4.74 1.08
CA SER A 195 -14.34 4.52 0.22
C SER A 195 -13.02 4.68 0.98
N GLU A 196 -12.93 5.65 1.89
CA GLU A 196 -11.75 5.83 2.74
C GLU A 196 -11.57 4.67 3.74
N TRP A 197 -12.65 4.16 4.33
CA TRP A 197 -12.59 2.96 5.19
C TRP A 197 -12.12 1.73 4.42
N LYS A 198 -12.62 1.53 3.19
CA LYS A 198 -12.15 0.46 2.29
C LYS A 198 -10.67 0.65 1.97
N LYS A 199 -10.27 1.85 1.59
CA LYS A 199 -8.89 2.17 1.18
C LYS A 199 -7.88 1.94 2.31
N ASP A 200 -8.18 2.37 3.52
CA ASP A 200 -7.30 2.16 4.68
C ASP A 200 -7.15 0.67 5.00
N LEU A 201 -8.25 -0.09 4.98
CA LEU A 201 -8.22 -1.53 5.25
C LEU A 201 -7.49 -2.31 4.14
N MET A 202 -7.80 -2.00 2.89
CA MET A 202 -7.23 -2.68 1.73
C MET A 202 -5.79 -2.24 1.44
N GLY A 203 -5.35 -1.07 1.92
CA GLY A 203 -4.02 -0.53 1.63
C GLY A 203 -2.93 -0.85 2.64
N HIS A 204 -3.28 -1.24 3.88
CA HIS A 204 -2.33 -1.39 4.98
C HIS A 204 -1.92 -2.84 5.26
N ILE A 205 -0.63 -3.07 5.51
CA ILE A 205 -0.06 -4.41 5.77
C ILE A 205 -0.59 -5.05 7.05
N ASP A 206 -0.98 -4.23 8.03
CA ASP A 206 -1.52 -4.73 9.30
C ASP A 206 -2.85 -5.48 9.16
N PHE A 207 -3.56 -5.26 8.06
CA PHE A 207 -4.87 -5.84 7.78
C PHE A 207 -4.81 -6.81 6.59
N GLU A 208 -3.64 -7.42 6.35
CA GLU A 208 -3.50 -8.57 5.44
C GLU A 208 -4.55 -9.65 5.79
N GLY A 209 -5.26 -10.14 4.79
CA GLY A 209 -6.33 -11.13 4.95
C GLY A 209 -7.67 -10.58 5.44
N TRP A 210 -7.80 -9.28 5.77
CA TRP A 210 -9.10 -8.70 6.14
C TRP A 210 -9.96 -8.50 4.89
N GLN A 211 -11.27 -8.64 5.07
CA GLN A 211 -12.28 -8.49 4.02
C GLN A 211 -13.10 -7.23 4.25
N PHE A 212 -13.56 -6.60 3.16
CA PHE A 212 -14.43 -5.42 3.21
C PHE A 212 -15.68 -5.68 2.40
N VAL A 213 -16.84 -5.55 3.04
CA VAL A 213 -18.16 -5.72 2.42
C VAL A 213 -18.96 -4.42 2.55
N SER A 214 -19.56 -4.01 1.43
CA SER A 214 -20.48 -2.88 1.38
C SER A 214 -21.51 -3.09 0.27
N LYS A 215 -22.51 -2.22 0.18
CA LYS A 215 -23.52 -2.31 -0.90
C LYS A 215 -22.93 -2.23 -2.30
N ASP A 216 -21.79 -1.55 -2.43
CA ASP A 216 -21.14 -1.27 -3.73
C ASP A 216 -19.94 -2.21 -4.00
N THR A 217 -19.72 -3.24 -3.18
CA THR A 217 -18.67 -4.23 -3.43
C THR A 217 -19.22 -5.48 -4.08
N GLU A 218 -18.42 -6.10 -4.95
CA GLU A 218 -18.72 -7.40 -5.55
C GLU A 218 -18.87 -8.49 -4.49
N LEU A 219 -18.01 -8.47 -3.46
CA LEU A 219 -18.09 -9.41 -2.34
C LEU A 219 -19.34 -9.12 -1.49
N GLN A 220 -20.25 -10.08 -1.45
CA GLN A 220 -21.40 -10.06 -0.55
C GLN A 220 -21.03 -10.64 0.80
N PHE A 221 -21.77 -10.24 1.85
CA PHE A 221 -21.52 -10.75 3.19
C PHE A 221 -21.62 -12.27 3.24
N ALA A 222 -22.56 -12.90 2.53
CA ALA A 222 -22.74 -14.34 2.52
C ALA A 222 -21.52 -15.11 1.97
N ASP A 223 -20.79 -14.53 1.02
CA ASP A 223 -19.69 -15.18 0.28
C ASP A 223 -18.31 -14.97 0.93
N ARG A 224 -18.25 -14.20 2.02
CA ARG A 224 -16.99 -13.93 2.73
C ARG A 224 -16.44 -15.19 3.40
N ASP A 225 -15.11 -15.27 3.51
CA ASP A 225 -14.46 -16.28 4.34
C ASP A 225 -14.81 -16.02 5.82
N PRO A 226 -15.54 -16.91 6.51
CA PRO A 226 -15.97 -16.70 7.89
C PRO A 226 -14.81 -16.75 8.89
N ASN A 227 -13.66 -17.28 8.49
CA ASN A 227 -12.48 -17.38 9.34
C ASN A 227 -11.65 -16.11 9.37
N ARG A 228 -11.84 -15.22 8.39
CA ARG A 228 -11.13 -13.95 8.26
C ARG A 228 -11.95 -12.78 8.83
N PRO A 229 -11.30 -11.77 9.43
CA PRO A 229 -12.00 -10.56 9.83
C PRO A 229 -12.69 -9.89 8.65
N CYS A 230 -13.93 -9.45 8.87
CA CYS A 230 -14.73 -8.74 7.89
C CYS A 230 -15.25 -7.43 8.50
N VAL A 231 -15.08 -6.36 7.73
CA VAL A 231 -15.64 -5.03 7.96
C VAL A 231 -16.80 -4.80 7.01
#